data_AF-A0A8J9SRF5-F1
#
_entry.id   AF-A0A8J9SRF5-F1
#
_cell.length_a   1.000
_cell.length_b   1.000
_cell.length_c   1.000
_cell.angle_alpha   90.00
_cell.angle_beta   90.00
_cell.angle_gamma   90.00
#
_symmetry.space_group_name_H-M   'P 1'
#
loop_
_entity.id
_entity.type
_entity.pdbx_description
1 polymer ?
#
loop_
_entity_poly.entity_id
_entity_poly.type
_entity_poly.pdbx_seq_one_letter_code
_entity_poly.pdbx_strand_id
1 'polypeptide(L)'
;MAEATSPGLRRVVVTGMGITSCLGNTLEEVTDSLKNAKCGITFAEQCAELGIKSQVRGIPNLTDEDIKALIPKSALRFCGINAQYAYIAMDRAIQDSGMADDVYQENPRVAAIIGQGGTSIPDIVETVEAVQGGNKRWKNKVGPFRVTRSMGSTCSAVLATNFKVQGPSFSISSACSTGAHCIGTGFEQIQLGKSDIAFCGA
;
A
#
# COMPACT_ATOMS: atom_id res chain seq x y z
N MET A 1 -29.09 21.73 32.73
CA MET A 1 -28.70 20.92 31.56
C MET A 1 -27.44 21.53 31.01
N ALA A 2 -26.30 20.84 31.12
CA ALA A 2 -25.04 21.36 30.61
C ALA A 2 -25.11 21.33 29.07
N GLU A 3 -24.95 22.50 28.46
CA GLU A 3 -24.72 22.65 27.03
C GLU A 3 -23.42 21.89 26.71
N ALA A 4 -23.57 20.70 26.13
CA ALA A 4 -22.43 20.00 25.54
C ALA A 4 -21.98 20.82 24.34
N THR A 5 -21.04 21.75 24.58
CA THR A 5 -20.31 22.40 23.49
C THR A 5 -19.71 21.29 22.64
N SER A 6 -20.15 21.19 21.39
CA SER A 6 -19.53 20.24 20.48
C SER A 6 -18.03 20.60 20.44
N PRO A 7 -17.12 19.67 20.79
CA PRO A 7 -15.72 19.95 20.58
C PRO A 7 -15.57 20.23 19.09
N GLY A 8 -15.12 21.45 18.76
CA GLY A 8 -14.95 21.87 17.38
C GLY A 8 -14.11 20.84 16.62
N LEU A 9 -14.44 20.61 15.35
CA LEU A 9 -13.73 19.64 14.51
C LEU A 9 -12.23 19.94 14.49
N ARG A 10 -11.39 18.93 14.73
CA ARG A 10 -9.93 19.12 14.73
C ARG A 10 -9.44 19.46 13.33
N ARG A 11 -8.46 20.36 13.23
CA ARG A 11 -7.72 20.58 11.99
C ARG A 11 -6.82 19.38 11.73
N VAL A 12 -6.64 19.04 10.45
CA VAL A 12 -5.80 17.94 9.99
C VAL A 12 -4.79 18.50 9.00
N VAL A 13 -3.55 18.01 9.05
CA VAL A 13 -2.45 18.41 8.17
C VAL A 13 -1.77 17.16 7.62
N VAL A 14 -1.15 17.28 6.45
CA VAL A 14 -0.25 16.25 5.89
C VAL A 14 1.17 16.59 6.33
N THR A 15 1.82 15.65 7.02
CA THR A 15 3.16 15.85 7.57
C THR A 15 4.26 15.08 6.84
N GLY A 16 3.92 14.06 6.06
CA GLY A 16 4.87 13.31 5.24
C GLY A 16 4.18 12.59 4.09
N MET A 17 4.93 12.35 3.02
CA MET A 17 4.46 11.69 1.80
C MET A 17 5.49 10.67 1.31
N GLY A 18 5.01 9.62 0.66
CA GLY A 18 5.85 8.66 -0.02
C GLY A 18 5.10 8.07 -1.20
N ILE A 19 5.85 7.68 -2.24
CA ILE A 19 5.28 7.32 -3.52
C ILE A 19 6.07 6.19 -4.18
N THR A 20 5.38 5.34 -4.93
CA THR A 20 5.95 4.39 -5.89
C THR A 20 5.13 4.51 -7.17
N SER A 21 5.72 5.00 -8.25
CA SER A 21 4.99 5.42 -9.46
C SER A 21 5.78 5.12 -10.72
N CYS A 22 5.06 5.02 -11.85
CA CYS A 22 5.69 4.95 -13.16
C CYS A 22 6.44 6.23 -13.57
N LEU A 23 6.24 7.33 -12.84
CA LEU A 23 6.97 8.58 -13.02
C LEU A 23 8.24 8.69 -12.15
N GLY A 24 8.48 7.71 -11.29
CA GLY A 24 9.54 7.77 -10.29
C GLY A 24 9.12 7.06 -9.01
N ASN A 25 10.10 6.59 -8.26
CA ASN A 25 9.92 5.93 -6.98
C ASN A 25 10.19 6.89 -5.81
N THR A 26 10.68 8.11 -6.02
CA THR A 26 10.80 9.12 -4.95
C THR A 26 10.01 10.39 -5.27
N LEU A 27 9.80 11.24 -4.25
CA LEU A 27 9.14 12.53 -4.45
C LEU A 27 9.96 13.43 -5.39
N GLU A 28 11.28 13.38 -5.32
CA GLU A 28 12.20 14.11 -6.18
C GLU A 28 12.09 13.65 -7.63
N GLU A 29 12.15 12.33 -7.87
CA GLU A 29 12.02 11.74 -9.20
C GLU A 29 10.66 12.08 -9.84
N VAL A 30 9.57 11.91 -9.08
CA VAL A 30 8.23 12.24 -9.55
C VAL A 30 8.10 13.74 -9.83
N THR A 31 8.65 14.60 -8.97
CA THR A 31 8.64 16.05 -9.16
C THR A 31 9.39 16.45 -10.43
N ASP A 32 10.56 15.87 -10.68
CA ASP A 32 11.33 16.12 -11.89
C ASP A 32 10.60 15.64 -13.15
N SER A 33 9.99 14.45 -13.10
CA SER A 33 9.19 13.92 -14.20
C SER A 33 7.98 14.79 -14.52
N LEU A 34 7.28 15.28 -13.49
CA LEU A 34 6.12 16.17 -13.67
C LEU A 34 6.53 17.53 -14.24
N LYS A 35 7.61 18.15 -13.73
CA LYS A 35 8.11 19.45 -14.22
C LYS A 35 8.59 19.39 -15.67
N ASN A 36 9.18 18.26 -16.07
CA ASN A 36 9.76 18.06 -17.39
C ASN A 36 8.88 17.25 -18.34
N ALA A 37 7.62 16.97 -17.97
CA ALA A 37 6.67 16.17 -18.77
C ALA A 37 7.23 14.82 -19.25
N LYS A 38 8.01 14.13 -18.40
CA LYS A 38 8.54 12.80 -18.72
C LYS A 38 7.42 11.77 -18.65
N CYS A 39 7.26 10.98 -19.72
CA CYS A 39 6.24 9.94 -19.79
C CYS A 39 6.71 8.67 -19.05
N GLY A 40 5.90 8.15 -18.13
CA GLY A 40 6.13 6.87 -17.45
C GLY A 40 5.53 5.65 -18.15
N ILE A 41 5.00 5.81 -19.36
CA ILE A 41 4.34 4.73 -20.12
C ILE A 41 5.34 4.07 -21.06
N THR A 42 5.42 2.75 -21.00
CA THR A 42 6.32 1.93 -21.81
C THR A 42 5.55 0.83 -22.53
N PHE A 43 6.18 0.24 -23.55
CA PHE A 43 5.65 -0.94 -24.23
C PHE A 43 5.63 -2.15 -23.30
N ALA A 44 4.55 -2.93 -23.35
CA ALA A 44 4.35 -4.11 -22.53
C ALA A 44 4.51 -5.37 -23.39
N GLU A 45 5.75 -5.87 -23.49
CA GLU A 45 6.09 -7.06 -24.29
C GLU A 45 5.18 -8.27 -23.96
N GLN A 46 4.98 -8.55 -22.68
CA GLN A 46 4.09 -9.61 -22.20
C GLN A 46 2.65 -9.49 -22.74
N CYS A 47 2.13 -8.25 -22.83
CA CYS A 47 0.78 -8.03 -23.38
C CYS A 47 0.74 -8.30 -24.89
N ALA A 48 1.80 -7.92 -25.61
CA ALA A 48 1.92 -8.17 -27.04
C ALA A 48 2.06 -9.67 -27.36
N GLU A 49 2.89 -10.40 -26.61
CA GLU A 49 3.06 -11.85 -26.73
C GLU A 49 1.75 -12.61 -26.51
N LEU A 50 0.92 -12.15 -25.57
CA LEU A 50 -0.40 -12.71 -25.28
C LEU A 50 -1.50 -12.27 -26.27
N GLY A 51 -1.17 -11.42 -27.25
CA GLY A 51 -2.16 -10.89 -28.21
C GLY A 51 -3.18 -9.94 -27.59
N ILE A 52 -2.88 -9.33 -26.43
CA ILE A 52 -3.76 -8.34 -25.80
C ILE A 52 -3.78 -7.07 -26.66
N LYS A 53 -4.98 -6.50 -26.86
CA LYS A 53 -5.18 -5.30 -27.70
C LYS A 53 -4.37 -4.10 -27.22
N SER A 54 -4.33 -3.85 -25.91
CA SER A 54 -3.47 -2.82 -25.31
C SER A 54 -2.09 -3.40 -25.01
N GLN A 55 -1.05 -2.76 -25.54
CA GLN A 55 0.35 -3.19 -25.41
C GLN A 55 1.22 -2.12 -24.74
N VAL A 56 0.62 -1.25 -23.94
CA VAL A 56 1.34 -0.19 -23.20
C VAL A 56 0.89 -0.18 -21.74
N ARG A 57 1.81 0.15 -20.83
CA ARG A 57 1.54 0.26 -19.39
C ARG A 57 2.46 1.25 -18.70
N GLY A 58 2.01 1.77 -17.56
CA GLY A 58 2.87 2.45 -16.59
C GLY A 58 3.04 1.55 -15.37
N ILE A 59 4.29 1.22 -15.05
CA ILE A 59 4.64 0.47 -13.84
C ILE A 59 5.78 1.19 -13.12
N PRO A 60 5.86 1.13 -11.78
CA PRO A 60 7.04 1.57 -11.07
C PRO A 60 8.30 0.89 -11.63
N ASN A 61 9.37 1.65 -11.81
CA ASN A 61 10.64 1.11 -12.26
C ASN A 61 11.40 0.52 -11.06
N LEU A 62 10.96 -0.64 -10.59
CA LEU A 62 11.56 -1.38 -9.48
C LEU A 62 11.77 -2.82 -9.92
N THR A 63 13.02 -3.28 -9.89
CA THR A 63 13.37 -4.69 -10.13
C THR A 63 13.08 -5.53 -8.88
N ASP A 64 13.04 -6.85 -9.03
CA ASP A 64 12.93 -7.76 -7.89
C ASP A 64 14.09 -7.58 -6.89
N GLU A 65 15.29 -7.26 -7.38
CA GLU A 65 16.46 -6.95 -6.57
C GLU A 65 16.25 -5.66 -5.77
N ASP A 66 15.70 -4.62 -6.39
CA ASP A 66 15.38 -3.36 -5.71
C ASP A 66 14.36 -3.58 -4.60
N ILE A 67 13.29 -4.33 -4.87
CA ILE A 67 12.27 -4.68 -3.87
C ILE A 67 12.90 -5.46 -2.70
N LYS A 68 13.77 -6.43 -2.96
CA LYS A 68 14.44 -7.21 -1.91
C LYS A 68 15.41 -6.37 -1.08
N ALA A 69 15.99 -5.31 -1.65
CA ALA A 69 16.86 -4.38 -0.95
C ALA A 69 16.06 -3.40 -0.08
N LEU A 70 14.86 -2.99 -0.52
CA LEU A 70 14.03 -2.00 0.16
C LEU A 70 13.07 -2.60 1.19
N ILE A 71 12.73 -3.89 1.08
CA ILE A 71 11.78 -4.55 1.97
C ILE A 71 12.47 -5.68 2.74
N PRO A 72 12.45 -5.66 4.09
CA PRO A 72 12.98 -6.75 4.90
C PRO A 72 12.35 -8.09 4.50
N LYS A 73 13.17 -9.14 4.41
CA LYS A 73 12.72 -10.49 4.04
C LYS A 73 11.59 -11.02 4.95
N SER A 74 11.58 -10.60 6.22
CA SER A 74 10.51 -10.91 7.19
C SER A 74 9.16 -10.34 6.78
N ALA A 75 9.12 -9.14 6.19
CA ALA A 75 7.93 -8.49 5.66
C ALA A 75 7.57 -9.05 4.27
N LEU A 76 8.55 -9.12 3.37
CA LEU A 76 8.35 -9.42 1.94
C LEU A 76 7.59 -10.72 1.68
N ARG A 77 7.77 -11.75 2.52
CA ARG A 77 7.06 -13.04 2.40
C ARG A 77 5.54 -12.91 2.49
N PHE A 78 5.03 -11.86 3.13
CA PHE A 78 3.60 -11.56 3.26
C PHE A 78 3.08 -10.58 2.21
N CYS A 79 3.97 -9.93 1.43
CA CYS A 79 3.59 -8.86 0.50
C CYS A 79 3.28 -9.40 -0.91
N GLY A 80 2.01 -9.34 -1.33
CA GLY A 80 1.68 -9.28 -2.75
C GLY A 80 2.21 -7.98 -3.38
N ILE A 81 2.20 -7.87 -4.71
CA ILE A 81 2.83 -6.72 -5.41
C ILE A 81 2.31 -5.35 -4.92
N ASN A 82 1.00 -5.23 -4.67
CA ASN A 82 0.39 -4.01 -4.15
C ASN A 82 0.97 -3.63 -2.77
N ALA A 83 1.09 -4.60 -1.86
CA ALA A 83 1.69 -4.38 -0.54
C ALA A 83 3.18 -4.06 -0.62
N GLN A 84 3.91 -4.53 -1.64
CA GLN A 84 5.33 -4.18 -1.81
C GLN A 84 5.48 -2.69 -2.13
N TYR A 85 4.71 -2.20 -3.10
CA TYR A 85 4.69 -0.78 -3.47
C TYR A 85 4.21 0.12 -2.33
N ALA A 86 3.14 -0.29 -1.64
CA ALA A 86 2.63 0.44 -0.49
C ALA A 86 3.62 0.45 0.68
N TYR A 87 4.35 -0.65 0.92
CA TYR A 87 5.35 -0.73 1.99
C TYR A 87 6.47 0.29 1.77
N ILE A 88 7.03 0.33 0.55
CA ILE A 88 8.09 1.27 0.18
C ILE A 88 7.59 2.72 0.27
N ALA A 89 6.37 2.98 -0.18
CA ALA A 89 5.76 4.31 -0.08
C ALA A 89 5.54 4.72 1.39
N MET A 90 5.06 3.82 2.25
CA MET A 90 4.86 4.11 3.68
C MET A 90 6.17 4.32 4.43
N ASP A 91 7.20 3.52 4.16
CA ASP A 91 8.54 3.69 4.73
C ASP A 91 9.09 5.10 4.41
N ARG A 92 8.99 5.51 3.14
CA ARG A 92 9.37 6.86 2.70
C ARG A 92 8.51 7.96 3.32
N ALA A 93 7.20 7.74 3.48
CA ALA A 93 6.30 8.71 4.12
C ALA A 93 6.64 8.93 5.60
N ILE A 94 7.04 7.87 6.31
CA ILE A 94 7.51 7.96 7.70
C ILE A 94 8.81 8.78 7.74
N GLN A 95 9.77 8.47 6.87
CA GLN A 95 11.04 9.20 6.78
C GLN A 95 10.84 10.69 6.45
N ASP A 96 10.01 10.99 5.45
CA ASP A 96 9.68 12.36 5.02
C ASP A 96 8.99 13.16 6.14
N SER A 97 8.18 12.50 6.96
CA SER A 97 7.53 13.15 8.10
C SER A 97 8.48 13.57 9.23
N GLY A 98 9.70 13.02 9.26
CA GLY A 98 10.66 13.22 10.36
C GLY A 98 10.18 12.67 11.71
N MET A 99 9.12 11.86 11.71
CA MET A 99 8.54 11.28 12.92
C MET A 99 9.40 10.12 13.43
N ALA A 100 9.74 10.15 14.71
CA ALA A 100 10.44 9.05 15.36
C ALA A 100 9.52 7.83 15.55
N ASP A 101 10.12 6.64 15.53
CA ASP A 101 9.41 5.36 15.65
C ASP A 101 8.51 5.27 16.89
N ASP A 102 8.96 5.78 18.03
CA ASP A 102 8.25 5.74 19.31
C ASP A 102 6.99 6.62 19.34
N VAL A 103 6.85 7.57 18.41
CA VAL A 103 5.65 8.41 18.28
C VAL A 103 4.47 7.60 17.74
N TYR A 104 4.73 6.68 16.81
CA TYR A 104 3.67 5.99 16.07
C TYR A 104 3.58 4.48 16.33
N GLN A 105 4.68 3.83 16.65
CA GLN A 105 4.70 2.39 16.95
C GLN A 105 3.99 2.13 18.27
N GLU A 106 3.25 1.02 18.29
CA GLU A 106 2.58 0.51 19.49
C GLU A 106 1.61 1.51 20.13
N ASN A 107 1.13 2.47 19.33
CA ASN A 107 0.26 3.55 19.77
C ASN A 107 -1.18 3.32 19.27
N PRO A 108 -2.17 3.13 20.17
CA PRO A 108 -3.56 2.89 19.79
C PRO A 108 -4.25 4.13 19.17
N ARG A 109 -3.59 5.30 19.24
CA ARG A 109 -4.02 6.55 18.61
C ARG A 109 -3.57 6.68 17.16
N VAL A 110 -2.88 5.70 16.59
CA VAL A 110 -2.38 5.75 15.21
C VAL A 110 -3.17 4.79 14.33
N ALA A 111 -3.85 5.33 13.33
CA ALA A 111 -4.62 4.54 12.37
C ALA A 111 -3.79 4.17 11.13
N ALA A 112 -4.13 3.06 10.48
CA ALA A 112 -3.65 2.66 9.17
C ALA A 112 -4.84 2.34 8.26
N ILE A 113 -5.21 3.28 7.39
CA ILE A 113 -6.29 3.12 6.42
C ILE A 113 -5.67 3.10 5.04
N ILE A 114 -5.28 1.91 4.60
CA ILE A 114 -4.47 1.73 3.39
C ILE A 114 -5.19 0.75 2.49
N GLY A 115 -5.62 1.23 1.33
CA GLY A 115 -6.46 0.47 0.41
C GLY A 115 -5.68 -0.24 -0.68
N GLN A 116 -6.42 -0.97 -1.50
CA GLN A 116 -6.00 -1.41 -2.83
C GLN A 116 -7.28 -1.60 -3.68
N GLY A 117 -7.19 -1.33 -4.98
CA GLY A 117 -8.36 -1.45 -5.86
C GLY A 117 -8.84 -2.89 -6.00
N GLY A 118 -7.91 -3.83 -6.16
CA GLY A 118 -8.19 -5.26 -6.25
C GLY A 118 -7.33 -6.06 -5.28
N THR A 119 -7.10 -7.32 -5.60
CA THR A 119 -6.19 -8.21 -4.87
C THR A 119 -5.00 -8.60 -5.75
N SER A 120 -4.00 -9.29 -5.21
CA SER A 120 -2.90 -9.86 -5.99
C SER A 120 -3.40 -11.02 -6.86
N ILE A 121 -3.75 -10.69 -8.10
CA ILE A 121 -4.18 -11.67 -9.11
C ILE A 121 -3.11 -12.72 -9.40
N PRO A 122 -1.80 -12.38 -9.57
CA PRO A 122 -0.77 -13.40 -9.76
C PRO A 122 -0.74 -14.39 -8.60
N ASP A 123 -0.89 -13.90 -7.36
CA ASP A 123 -0.90 -14.76 -6.20
C ASP A 123 -2.09 -15.74 -6.22
N ILE A 124 -3.27 -15.30 -6.65
CA ILE A 124 -4.44 -16.17 -6.75
C ILE A 124 -4.26 -17.21 -7.86
N VAL A 125 -3.83 -16.80 -9.06
CA VAL A 125 -3.68 -17.69 -10.23
C VAL A 125 -2.70 -18.81 -9.93
N GLU A 126 -1.49 -18.48 -9.49
CA GLU A 126 -0.46 -19.46 -9.11
C GLU A 126 -0.95 -20.42 -7.99
N THR A 127 -1.82 -19.96 -7.08
CA THR A 127 -2.40 -20.81 -6.03
C THR A 127 -3.35 -21.83 -6.64
N VAL A 128 -4.24 -21.37 -7.52
CA VAL A 128 -5.21 -22.23 -8.22
C VAL A 128 -4.48 -23.24 -9.08
N GLU A 129 -3.48 -22.82 -9.85
CA GLU A 129 -2.65 -23.70 -10.67
C GLU A 129 -1.90 -24.73 -9.83
N ALA A 130 -1.32 -24.33 -8.69
CA ALA A 130 -0.64 -25.26 -7.80
C ALA A 130 -1.57 -26.36 -7.27
N VAL A 131 -2.81 -26.00 -6.92
CA VAL A 131 -3.82 -26.94 -6.41
C VAL A 131 -4.36 -27.84 -7.53
N GLN A 132 -4.70 -27.25 -8.68
CA GLN A 132 -5.31 -27.98 -9.80
C GLN A 132 -4.31 -28.86 -10.56
N GLY A 133 -3.01 -28.53 -10.54
CA GLY A 133 -1.96 -29.32 -11.19
C GLY A 133 -1.75 -30.73 -10.62
N GLY A 134 -2.54 -31.17 -9.62
CA GLY A 134 -2.62 -32.55 -9.15
C GLY A 134 -1.39 -33.06 -8.38
N ASN A 135 -0.35 -32.25 -8.23
CA ASN A 135 0.86 -32.63 -7.50
C ASN A 135 0.60 -32.62 -5.99
N LYS A 136 0.85 -33.74 -5.31
CA LYS A 136 0.71 -33.88 -3.84
C LYS A 136 1.55 -32.88 -3.02
N ARG A 137 2.54 -32.23 -3.64
CA ARG A 137 3.37 -31.16 -3.05
C ARG A 137 2.78 -29.75 -3.17
N TRP A 138 1.54 -29.59 -3.66
CA TRP A 138 0.90 -28.28 -3.83
C TRP A 138 0.90 -27.43 -2.55
N LYS A 139 0.78 -28.07 -1.36
CA LYS A 139 0.81 -27.39 -0.06
C LYS A 139 2.10 -26.60 0.15
N ASN A 140 3.23 -27.14 -0.29
CA ASN A 140 4.54 -26.48 -0.20
C ASN A 140 4.66 -25.31 -1.19
N LYS A 141 3.98 -25.40 -2.34
CA LYS A 141 3.94 -24.33 -3.34
C LYS A 141 3.08 -23.15 -2.88
N VAL A 142 1.91 -23.43 -2.32
CA VAL A 142 1.01 -22.38 -1.79
C VAL A 142 1.62 -21.72 -0.56
N GLY A 143 2.18 -22.53 0.34
CA GLY A 143 2.79 -22.05 1.58
C GLY A 143 1.80 -21.36 2.54
N PRO A 144 2.27 -20.95 3.72
CA PRO A 144 1.41 -20.38 4.76
C PRO A 144 1.07 -18.89 4.54
N PHE A 145 1.77 -18.19 3.64
CA PHE A 145 1.67 -16.73 3.53
C PHE A 145 0.69 -16.25 2.46
N ARG A 146 0.03 -17.17 1.75
CA ARG A 146 -0.74 -16.80 0.57
C ARG A 146 -1.96 -15.96 0.88
N VAL A 147 -2.65 -16.28 1.98
CA VAL A 147 -3.82 -15.51 2.45
C VAL A 147 -3.47 -14.04 2.65
N THR A 148 -2.34 -13.76 3.32
CA THR A 148 -1.93 -12.37 3.56
C THR A 148 -1.58 -11.64 2.28
N ARG A 149 -1.05 -12.34 1.26
CA ARG A 149 -0.66 -11.75 -0.03
C ARG A 149 -1.86 -11.45 -0.94
N SER A 150 -2.98 -12.15 -0.75
CA SER A 150 -4.14 -12.12 -1.65
C SER A 150 -5.45 -11.69 -0.99
N MET A 151 -5.49 -11.35 0.29
CA MET A 151 -6.69 -10.80 0.90
C MET A 151 -6.90 -9.34 0.45
N GLY A 152 -8.17 -8.91 0.38
CA GLY A 152 -8.51 -7.53 0.02
C GLY A 152 -7.90 -6.49 0.95
N SER A 153 -7.53 -6.89 2.17
CA SER A 153 -6.87 -6.05 3.17
C SER A 153 -5.34 -6.18 3.22
N THR A 154 -4.69 -6.70 2.17
CA THR A 154 -3.24 -6.99 2.17
C THR A 154 -2.41 -5.77 2.60
N CYS A 155 -2.68 -4.59 2.03
CA CYS A 155 -1.92 -3.38 2.32
C CYS A 155 -2.03 -2.99 3.79
N SER A 156 -3.24 -2.77 4.33
CA SER A 156 -3.37 -2.36 5.73
C SER A 156 -2.83 -3.41 6.71
N ALA A 157 -3.05 -4.70 6.46
CA ALA A 157 -2.61 -5.74 7.39
C ALA A 157 -1.09 -5.93 7.39
N VAL A 158 -0.46 -5.97 6.22
CA VAL A 158 1.00 -6.14 6.10
C VAL A 158 1.70 -4.92 6.66
N LEU A 159 1.26 -3.71 6.27
CA LEU A 159 1.93 -2.49 6.69
C LEU A 159 1.72 -2.24 8.19
N ALA A 160 0.48 -2.32 8.71
CA ALA A 160 0.24 -2.12 10.14
C ALA A 160 1.04 -3.11 11.00
N THR A 161 1.16 -4.37 10.57
CA THR A 161 1.95 -5.37 11.30
C THR A 161 3.44 -5.02 11.31
N ASN A 162 4.01 -4.70 10.16
CA ASN A 162 5.46 -4.48 10.05
C ASN A 162 5.91 -3.12 10.61
N PHE A 163 5.04 -2.11 10.55
CA PHE A 163 5.27 -0.79 11.15
C PHE A 163 4.66 -0.67 12.56
N LYS A 164 4.20 -1.78 13.16
CA LYS A 164 3.64 -1.84 14.53
C LYS A 164 2.54 -0.81 14.84
N VAL A 165 1.68 -0.51 13.88
CA VAL A 165 0.53 0.38 14.08
C VAL A 165 -0.56 -0.36 14.87
N GLN A 166 -1.03 0.23 15.98
CA GLN A 166 -1.96 -0.43 16.91
C GLN A 166 -3.38 0.15 16.95
N GLY A 167 -3.61 1.33 16.37
CA GLY A 167 -4.97 1.87 16.26
C GLY A 167 -5.79 1.19 15.16
N PRO A 168 -6.88 1.82 14.71
CA PRO A 168 -7.74 1.27 13.66
C PRO A 168 -6.95 0.93 12.39
N SER A 169 -6.98 -0.34 11.98
CA SER A 169 -6.32 -0.83 10.75
C SER A 169 -7.30 -1.60 9.87
N PHE A 170 -7.59 -1.07 8.69
CA PHE A 170 -8.45 -1.70 7.68
C PHE A 170 -8.18 -1.11 6.30
N SER A 171 -8.69 -1.79 5.27
CA SER A 171 -8.57 -1.35 3.88
C SER A 171 -9.93 -0.94 3.34
N ILE A 172 -9.97 0.16 2.59
CA ILE A 172 -11.12 0.51 1.75
C ILE A 172 -10.77 0.06 0.32
N SER A 173 -11.76 -0.47 -0.40
CA SER A 173 -11.66 -0.70 -1.84
C SER A 173 -12.88 -0.08 -2.51
N SER A 174 -12.62 0.81 -3.45
CA SER A 174 -13.65 1.51 -4.23
C SER A 174 -13.15 1.78 -5.64
N ALA A 175 -12.52 0.78 -6.26
CA ALA A 175 -11.88 0.90 -7.58
C ALA A 175 -10.93 2.12 -7.65
N CYS A 176 -11.06 2.98 -8.65
CA CYS A 176 -10.16 4.12 -8.88
C CYS A 176 -10.19 5.17 -7.75
N SER A 177 -11.25 5.25 -6.94
CA SER A 177 -11.35 6.20 -5.82
C SER A 177 -10.72 5.69 -4.52
N THR A 178 -10.10 4.49 -4.52
CA THR A 178 -9.61 3.81 -3.31
C THR A 178 -8.69 4.67 -2.46
N GLY A 179 -7.62 5.23 -3.06
CA GLY A 179 -6.67 6.07 -2.32
C GLY A 179 -7.34 7.33 -1.75
N ALA A 180 -8.23 7.97 -2.52
CA ALA A 180 -8.95 9.16 -2.08
C ALA A 180 -9.88 8.87 -0.89
N HIS A 181 -10.64 7.77 -0.92
CA HIS A 181 -11.48 7.37 0.22
C HIS A 181 -10.64 6.99 1.45
N CYS A 182 -9.50 6.33 1.27
CA CYS A 182 -8.59 6.03 2.38
C CYS A 182 -8.08 7.31 3.06
N ILE A 183 -7.65 8.30 2.28
CA ILE A 183 -7.24 9.61 2.79
C ILE A 183 -8.40 10.33 3.48
N GLY A 184 -9.60 10.34 2.89
CA GLY A 184 -10.80 10.95 3.47
C GLY A 184 -11.18 10.32 4.82
N THR A 185 -11.20 8.98 4.90
CA THR A 185 -11.50 8.29 6.16
C THR A 185 -10.41 8.50 7.20
N GLY A 186 -9.14 8.60 6.80
CA GLY A 186 -8.04 8.97 7.69
C GLY A 186 -8.15 10.37 8.25
N PHE A 187 -8.48 11.32 7.39
CA PHE A 187 -8.83 12.67 7.76
C PHE A 187 -9.95 12.68 8.80
N GLU A 188 -11.03 11.91 8.61
CA GLU A 188 -12.14 11.81 9.56
C GLU A 188 -11.72 11.17 10.89
N GLN A 189 -10.81 10.18 10.90
CA GLN A 189 -10.28 9.64 12.16
C GLN A 189 -9.64 10.75 13.00
N ILE A 190 -8.86 11.62 12.36
CA ILE A 190 -8.21 12.73 13.05
C ILE A 190 -9.23 13.82 13.38
N GLN A 191 -10.03 14.26 12.42
CA GLN A 191 -11.01 15.34 12.61
C GLN A 191 -12.00 15.04 13.76
N LEU A 192 -12.44 13.78 13.89
CA LEU A 192 -13.42 13.32 14.90
C LEU A 192 -12.79 12.91 16.24
N GLY A 193 -11.49 13.11 16.45
CA GLY A 193 -10.85 12.74 17.73
C GLY A 193 -10.51 11.25 17.88
N LYS A 194 -10.73 10.40 16.86
CA LYS A 194 -10.56 8.94 16.94
C LYS A 194 -9.13 8.45 16.76
N SER A 195 -8.26 9.21 16.10
CA SER A 195 -6.81 8.94 16.00
C SER A 195 -6.03 10.24 15.95
N ASP A 196 -4.80 10.30 16.42
CA ASP A 196 -3.98 11.53 16.36
C ASP A 196 -3.08 11.55 15.13
N ILE A 197 -2.75 10.37 14.60
CA ILE A 197 -2.00 10.15 13.36
C ILE A 197 -2.77 9.12 12.53
N ALA A 198 -2.75 9.26 11.21
CA ALA A 198 -3.30 8.27 10.31
C ALA A 198 -2.37 8.09 9.11
N PHE A 199 -1.89 6.87 8.90
CA PHE A 199 -1.27 6.47 7.65
C PHE A 199 -2.35 6.13 6.64
N CYS A 200 -2.38 6.85 5.51
CA CYS A 200 -3.45 6.74 4.53
C CYS A 200 -2.92 6.75 3.11
N GLY A 201 -3.53 5.94 2.24
CA GLY A 201 -3.13 5.80 0.85
C GLY A 201 -3.64 4.52 0.22
N ALA A 202 -3.03 4.11 -0.88
CA ALA A 202 -3.29 2.86 -1.58
C ALA A 202 -2.02 2.37 -2.29
#